data_AF-A0A958PFP1-F1
#
_entry.id   AF-A0A958PFP1-F1
#
_cell.length_a   1.000
_cell.length_b   1.000
_cell.length_c   1.000
_cell.angle_alpha   90.00
_cell.angle_beta   90.00
_cell.angle_gamma   90.00
#
_symmetry.space_group_name_H-M   'P 1'
#
loop_
_entity.id
_entity.type
_entity.pdbx_description
1 polymer ?
#
loop_
_entity_poly.entity_id
_entity_poly.type
_entity_poly.pdbx_seq_one_letter_code
_entity_poly.pdbx_strand_id
1 'polypeptide(L)'
;MEYEVKGNDRAHPWHVGWFAVFFLVTTSVHAGIIVMPDDPDEGPDPSTVSIKSIAYAGTGCPAGTVSESLAPDAKAFTLLFDSYVVEAGPGVPLRESRKNCQLAVDLRFPQGWSYTIVDVDYRGYASIDRGATGTQKTNYYFQGQRVGPSLQTTMRGPFDDDYHIRDKLGVDAVVYSP
;
A
#
# COMPACT_ATOMS: atom_id res chain seq x y z
N MET A 1 -1.91 -3.19 2.92
CA MET A 1 -2.19 -3.24 1.47
C MET A 1 -2.43 -4.67 1.03
N GLU A 2 -3.27 -4.85 0.03
CA GLU A 2 -3.62 -6.13 -0.56
C GLU A 2 -3.76 -5.96 -2.07
N TYR A 3 -3.21 -6.91 -2.81
CA TYR A 3 -3.32 -6.95 -4.27
C TYR A 3 -3.94 -8.28 -4.67
N GLU A 4 -4.85 -8.23 -5.63
CA GLU A 4 -5.55 -9.38 -6.16
C GLU A 4 -5.63 -9.28 -7.69
N VAL A 5 -5.38 -10.39 -8.39
CA VAL A 5 -5.56 -10.48 -9.83
C VAL A 5 -6.61 -11.53 -10.13
N LYS A 6 -7.61 -11.14 -10.93
CA LYS A 6 -8.70 -12.01 -11.40
C LYS A 6 -8.61 -12.18 -12.91
N GLY A 7 -8.49 -13.44 -13.33
CA GLY A 7 -8.56 -13.82 -14.74
C GLY A 7 -9.98 -13.76 -15.30
N ASN A 8 -10.09 -13.77 -16.63
CA ASN A 8 -11.37 -13.92 -17.30
C ASN A 8 -11.74 -15.41 -17.41
N ASP A 9 -12.74 -15.86 -16.65
CA ASP A 9 -13.28 -17.23 -16.74
C ASP A 9 -13.91 -17.54 -18.12
N ARG A 10 -14.08 -16.53 -18.99
CA ARG A 10 -14.59 -16.67 -20.37
C ARG A 10 -13.49 -16.72 -21.43
N ALA A 11 -12.30 -17.21 -21.10
CA ALA A 11 -11.29 -17.50 -22.12
C ALA A 11 -11.82 -18.59 -23.06
N HIS A 12 -12.15 -18.22 -24.30
CA HIS A 12 -12.60 -19.14 -25.34
C HIS A 12 -11.53 -20.23 -25.59
N PRO A 13 -11.94 -21.50 -25.84
CA PRO A 13 -11.05 -22.68 -25.81
C PRO A 13 -9.99 -22.76 -26.94
N TRP A 14 -9.81 -21.71 -27.73
CA TRP A 14 -8.90 -21.69 -28.89
C TRP A 14 -7.56 -20.98 -28.65
N HIS A 15 -7.30 -20.45 -27.45
CA HIS A 15 -5.97 -19.93 -27.07
C HIS A 15 -5.31 -20.83 -26.01
N VAL A 16 -5.05 -22.07 -26.40
CA VAL A 16 -4.17 -22.98 -25.64
C VAL A 16 -2.76 -22.80 -26.20
N GLY A 17 -1.97 -21.93 -25.58
CA GLY A 17 -0.56 -21.82 -25.91
C GLY A 17 0.08 -20.48 -25.54
N TRP A 18 0.88 -20.52 -24.47
CA TRP A 18 1.90 -19.55 -24.04
C TRP A 18 1.48 -18.31 -23.22
N PHE A 19 1.72 -18.40 -21.90
CA PHE A 19 2.02 -17.30 -20.97
C PHE A 19 0.97 -16.21 -20.70
N ALA A 20 -0.27 -16.57 -20.34
CA ALA A 20 -1.15 -15.63 -19.64
C ALA A 20 -0.80 -15.60 -18.14
N VAL A 21 0.42 -15.17 -17.80
CA VAL A 21 0.82 -14.86 -16.43
C VAL A 21 0.55 -13.38 -16.22
N PHE A 22 -0.55 -13.10 -15.54
CA PHE A 22 -0.87 -11.74 -15.13
C PHE A 22 -0.01 -11.42 -13.92
N PHE A 23 0.78 -10.35 -13.94
CA PHE A 23 1.57 -10.00 -12.77
C PHE A 23 1.44 -8.52 -12.39
N LEU A 24 1.29 -8.29 -11.09
CA LEU A 24 1.41 -6.98 -10.46
C LEU A 24 2.64 -6.99 -9.57
N VAL A 25 3.56 -6.07 -9.82
CA VAL A 25 4.75 -5.88 -9.01
C VAL A 25 4.69 -4.50 -8.39
N THR A 26 4.64 -4.42 -7.06
CA THR A 26 4.85 -3.16 -6.36
C THR A 26 6.33 -3.04 -6.05
N THR A 27 6.97 -1.99 -6.57
CA THR A 27 8.40 -1.76 -6.34
C THR A 27 8.63 -0.86 -5.14
N SER A 28 7.79 0.17 -4.97
CA SER A 28 7.95 1.12 -3.87
C SER A 28 6.63 1.65 -3.34
N VAL A 29 6.66 1.97 -2.05
CA VAL A 29 5.59 2.67 -1.34
C VAL A 29 6.22 3.82 -0.57
N HIS A 30 5.75 5.04 -0.82
CA HIS A 30 6.16 6.24 -0.12
C HIS A 30 4.98 6.78 0.65
N ALA A 31 5.18 7.17 1.90
CA ALA A 31 4.12 7.77 2.70
C ALA A 31 4.65 8.96 3.50
N GLY A 32 3.83 10.00 3.59
CA GLY A 32 4.07 11.19 4.40
C GLY A 32 3.03 11.35 5.51
N ILE A 33 3.48 11.80 6.68
CA ILE A 33 2.59 12.23 7.78
C ILE A 33 2.62 13.75 7.92
N ILE A 34 1.47 14.33 8.25
CA ILE A 34 1.41 15.71 8.76
C ILE A 34 0.95 15.69 10.20
N VAL A 35 1.35 16.76 10.87
CA VAL A 35 1.22 16.90 12.30
C VAL A 35 0.53 18.24 12.53
N MET A 36 -0.60 18.22 13.23
CA MET A 36 -1.41 19.41 13.50
C MET A 36 -1.45 19.64 15.01
N PRO A 37 -1.02 20.81 15.50
CA PRO A 37 -1.20 21.15 16.92
C PRO A 37 -2.67 21.36 17.22
N ASP A 38 -3.13 20.85 18.36
CA ASP A 38 -4.49 21.09 18.87
C ASP A 38 -4.68 22.54 19.37
N ASP A 39 -3.58 23.23 19.76
CA ASP A 39 -3.58 24.64 20.19
C ASP A 39 -2.54 25.48 19.40
N PRO A 40 -2.95 26.55 18.70
CA PRO A 40 -2.05 27.38 17.88
C PRO A 40 -1.16 28.35 18.69
N ASP A 41 -1.45 28.62 19.97
CA ASP A 41 -0.70 29.60 20.78
C ASP A 41 0.32 28.96 21.76
N GLU A 42 0.22 27.64 22.03
CA GLU A 42 1.13 26.95 22.95
C GLU A 42 1.38 25.47 22.56
N GLY A 43 1.49 25.20 21.25
CA GLY A 43 1.81 23.86 20.75
C GLY A 43 3.29 23.49 20.99
N PRO A 44 3.61 22.28 21.49
CA PRO A 44 4.96 21.71 21.43
C PRO A 44 5.61 21.88 20.06
N ASP A 45 6.93 21.94 19.98
CA ASP A 45 7.61 22.03 18.68
C ASP A 45 7.16 20.86 17.76
N PRO A 46 6.64 21.12 16.54
CA PRO A 46 6.28 20.08 15.57
C PRO A 46 7.45 19.17 15.17
N SER A 47 8.69 19.46 15.61
CA SER A 47 9.84 18.55 15.59
C SER A 47 9.71 17.34 16.54
N THR A 48 8.73 17.33 17.45
CA THR A 48 8.55 16.26 18.45
C THR A 48 7.80 15.03 17.94
N VAL A 49 7.21 15.11 16.74
CA VAL A 49 6.55 13.97 16.08
C VAL A 49 7.48 13.33 15.06
N SER A 50 7.70 12.02 15.19
CA SER A 50 8.62 11.26 14.35
C SER A 50 8.22 9.80 14.23
N ILE A 51 8.56 9.20 13.09
CA ILE A 51 8.48 7.76 12.85
C ILE A 51 9.64 7.09 13.60
N LYS A 52 9.28 6.17 14.49
CA LYS A 52 10.22 5.48 15.38
C LYS A 52 10.71 4.17 14.78
N SER A 53 9.80 3.41 14.19
CA SER A 53 10.10 2.17 13.48
C SER A 53 8.94 1.80 12.55
N ILE A 54 9.22 0.92 11.60
CA ILE A 54 8.24 0.30 10.74
C ILE A 54 8.39 -1.21 10.92
N ALA A 55 7.26 -1.90 11.01
CA ALA A 55 7.20 -3.35 11.01
C ALA A 55 6.28 -3.80 9.88
N TYR A 56 6.60 -4.92 9.26
CA TYR A 56 5.83 -5.45 8.15
C TYR A 56 5.65 -6.97 8.26
N ALA A 57 4.52 -7.46 7.77
CA ALA A 57 4.23 -8.88 7.70
C ALA A 57 3.18 -9.18 6.63
N GLY A 58 3.35 -10.29 5.91
CA GLY A 58 2.35 -10.80 4.99
C GLY A 58 2.95 -11.62 3.86
N THR A 59 2.08 -12.15 3.01
CA THR A 59 2.49 -12.99 1.86
C THR A 59 3.15 -12.19 0.74
N GLY A 60 2.89 -10.88 0.65
CA GLY A 60 3.52 -9.96 -0.31
C GLY A 60 4.74 -9.23 0.23
N CYS A 61 4.97 -9.26 1.55
CA CYS A 61 6.17 -8.71 2.19
C CYS A 61 6.74 -9.67 3.25
N PRO A 62 7.33 -10.80 2.82
CA PRO A 62 8.07 -11.69 3.71
C PRO A 62 9.17 -10.96 4.50
N ALA A 63 9.51 -11.48 5.68
CA ALA A 63 10.57 -10.91 6.49
C ALA A 63 11.90 -10.86 5.71
N GLY A 64 12.55 -9.70 5.70
CA GLY A 64 13.82 -9.49 5.01
C GLY A 64 13.72 -9.19 3.51
N THR A 65 12.52 -8.98 2.95
CA THR A 65 12.32 -8.61 1.54
C THR A 65 11.81 -7.18 1.35
N VAL A 66 11.82 -6.38 2.43
CA VAL A 66 11.47 -4.97 2.40
C VAL A 66 12.65 -4.17 2.94
N SER A 67 13.13 -3.25 2.12
CA SER A 67 14.12 -2.25 2.51
C SER A 67 13.40 -0.97 2.92
N GLU A 68 13.75 -0.43 4.09
CA GLU A 68 13.12 0.76 4.67
C GLU A 68 14.08 1.95 4.63
N SER A 69 13.57 3.12 4.25
CA SER A 69 14.30 4.39 4.27
C SER A 69 13.43 5.46 4.91
N LEU A 70 13.90 6.08 5.99
CA LEU A 70 13.25 7.21 6.65
C LEU A 70 13.80 8.53 6.09
N ALA A 71 12.93 9.52 5.92
CA ALA A 71 13.35 10.88 5.64
C ALA A 71 14.17 11.46 6.80
N PRO A 72 15.07 12.43 6.57
CA PRO A 72 15.92 13.00 7.61
C PRO A 72 15.15 13.62 8.79
N ASP A 73 13.93 14.10 8.55
CA ASP A 73 13.03 14.66 9.56
C ASP A 73 12.14 13.61 10.25
N ALA A 74 12.25 12.33 9.84
CA ALA A 74 11.44 11.21 10.29
C ALA A 74 9.92 11.42 10.12
N LYS A 75 9.49 12.22 9.14
CA LYS A 75 8.05 12.47 8.84
C LYS A 75 7.57 11.81 7.56
N ALA A 76 8.48 11.17 6.84
CA ALA A 76 8.14 10.37 5.68
C ALA A 76 9.01 9.11 5.65
N PHE A 77 8.49 8.08 5.00
CA PHE A 77 9.23 6.86 4.77
C PHE A 77 9.02 6.34 3.35
N THR A 78 9.99 5.55 2.91
CA THR A 78 9.96 4.80 1.66
C THR A 78 10.24 3.34 1.96
N LEU A 79 9.38 2.47 1.45
CA LEU A 79 9.59 1.03 1.46
C LEU A 79 9.86 0.58 0.02
N LEU A 80 10.94 -0.18 -0.16
CA LEU A 80 11.25 -0.88 -1.40
C LEU A 80 10.97 -2.36 -1.20
N PHE A 81 10.24 -2.97 -2.11
CA PHE A 81 9.85 -4.38 -2.00
C PHE A 81 10.64 -5.19 -3.02
N ASP A 82 11.37 -6.19 -2.54
CA ASP A 82 12.15 -7.09 -3.39
C ASP A 82 11.27 -8.18 -4.01
N SER A 83 10.14 -8.49 -3.38
CA SER A 83 9.35 -9.70 -3.70
C SER A 83 7.82 -9.51 -3.63
N TYR A 84 7.30 -8.30 -3.83
CA TYR A 84 5.85 -8.11 -3.89
C TYR A 84 5.33 -8.38 -5.30
N VAL A 85 5.14 -9.65 -5.62
CA VAL A 85 4.61 -10.11 -6.90
C VAL A 85 3.29 -10.84 -6.68
N VAL A 86 2.25 -10.43 -7.42
CA VAL A 86 0.95 -11.10 -7.47
C VAL A 86 0.74 -11.67 -8.84
N GLU A 87 0.50 -12.97 -8.94
CA GLU A 87 0.40 -13.67 -10.22
C GLU A 87 -0.91 -14.45 -10.36
N ALA A 88 -1.51 -14.43 -11.53
CA ALA A 88 -2.63 -15.31 -11.87
C ALA A 88 -2.41 -15.93 -13.24
N GLY A 89 -3.05 -17.07 -13.50
CA GLY A 89 -2.97 -17.75 -14.80
C GLY A 89 -3.17 -19.26 -14.71
N PRO A 90 -3.26 -19.97 -15.86
CA PRO A 90 -3.31 -21.42 -15.87
C PRO A 90 -2.09 -22.03 -15.18
N GLY A 91 -2.32 -22.90 -14.18
CA GLY A 91 -1.24 -23.54 -13.42
C GLY A 91 -0.66 -22.71 -12.27
N VAL A 92 -1.08 -21.44 -12.11
CA VAL A 92 -0.70 -20.60 -10.97
C VAL A 92 -1.61 -20.91 -9.78
N PRO A 93 -1.08 -21.21 -8.57
CA PRO A 93 -1.90 -21.43 -7.39
C PRO A 93 -2.73 -20.19 -7.02
N LEU A 94 -3.98 -20.39 -6.56
CA LEU A 94 -4.88 -19.28 -6.15
C LEU A 94 -4.29 -18.36 -5.07
N ARG A 95 -3.37 -18.86 -4.24
CA ARG A 95 -2.67 -18.05 -3.24
C ARG A 95 -1.67 -17.04 -3.84
N GLU A 96 -1.22 -17.25 -5.08
CA GLU A 96 -0.34 -16.30 -5.77
C GLU A 96 -1.15 -15.17 -6.40
N SER A 97 -2.44 -15.40 -6.68
CA SER A 97 -3.34 -14.41 -7.25
C SER A 97 -3.86 -13.40 -6.23
N ARG A 98 -3.51 -13.57 -4.95
CA ARG A 98 -3.81 -12.61 -3.89
C ARG A 98 -2.67 -12.54 -2.88
N LYS A 99 -2.06 -11.38 -2.74
CA LYS A 99 -1.00 -11.10 -1.76
C LYS A 99 -1.39 -9.96 -0.85
N ASN A 100 -1.03 -10.08 0.42
CA ASN A 100 -1.24 -9.05 1.42
C ASN A 100 0.10 -8.63 2.05
N CYS A 101 0.18 -7.36 2.43
CA CYS A 101 1.22 -6.83 3.30
C CYS A 101 0.60 -5.90 4.33
N GLN A 102 0.74 -6.24 5.61
CA GLN A 102 0.41 -5.38 6.72
C GLN A 102 1.65 -4.56 7.06
N LEU A 103 1.48 -3.24 7.14
CA LEU A 103 2.49 -2.31 7.63
C LEU A 103 2.02 -1.79 8.99
N ALA A 104 2.92 -1.71 9.95
CA ALA A 104 2.71 -1.13 11.27
C ALA A 104 3.78 -0.07 11.50
N VAL A 105 3.35 1.18 11.60
CA VAL A 105 4.24 2.33 11.79
C VAL A 105 4.16 2.74 13.25
N ASP A 106 5.28 2.68 13.97
CA ASP A 106 5.39 3.19 15.34
C ASP A 106 5.73 4.67 15.29
N LEU A 107 4.93 5.49 15.95
CA LEU A 107 5.06 6.94 15.95
C LEU A 107 5.34 7.43 17.36
N ARG A 108 6.31 8.32 17.49
CA ARG A 108 6.54 9.10 18.69
C ARG A 108 5.84 10.44 18.54
N PHE A 109 5.01 10.81 19.51
CA PHE A 109 4.34 12.11 19.57
C PHE A 109 4.08 12.53 21.03
N PRO A 110 4.05 13.84 21.34
CA PRO A 110 3.62 14.33 22.64
C PRO A 110 2.10 14.16 22.83
N GLN A 111 1.64 14.12 24.08
CA GLN A 111 0.21 14.06 24.39
C GLN A 111 -0.51 15.33 23.91
N GLY A 112 -1.78 15.21 23.52
CA GLY A 112 -2.59 16.32 23.03
C GLY A 112 -2.31 16.73 21.58
N TRP A 113 -1.93 15.76 20.73
CA TRP A 113 -1.70 16.00 19.30
C TRP A 113 -2.51 15.04 18.45
N SER A 114 -2.90 15.58 17.30
CA SER A 114 -3.63 14.90 16.26
C SER A 114 -2.73 14.72 15.03
N TYR A 115 -2.71 13.52 14.45
CA TYR A 115 -1.94 13.25 13.24
C TYR A 115 -2.73 12.41 12.24
N THR A 116 -2.33 12.54 10.96
CA THR A 116 -2.93 11.83 9.85
C THR A 116 -1.88 11.43 8.83
N ILE A 117 -2.14 10.32 8.12
CA ILE A 117 -1.40 9.96 6.92
C ILE A 117 -1.98 10.83 5.80
N VAL A 118 -1.15 11.61 5.11
CA VAL A 118 -1.66 12.56 4.09
C VAL A 118 -1.78 11.90 2.74
N ASP A 119 -0.67 11.31 2.31
CA ASP A 119 -0.62 10.62 1.05
C ASP A 119 0.25 9.37 1.16
N VAL A 120 -0.12 8.42 0.32
CA VAL A 120 0.68 7.24 0.06
C VAL A 120 0.78 7.04 -1.44
N ASP A 121 2.00 7.05 -1.94
CA ASP A 121 2.35 6.84 -3.33
C ASP A 121 2.86 5.41 -3.52
N TYR A 122 2.16 4.64 -4.35
CA TYR A 122 2.52 3.29 -4.77
C TYR A 122 3.04 3.32 -6.19
N ARG A 123 4.18 2.71 -6.43
CA ARG A 123 4.74 2.55 -7.77
C ARG A 123 5.06 1.09 -8.04
N GLY A 124 4.93 0.72 -9.31
CA GLY A 124 5.10 -0.65 -9.73
C GLY A 124 4.89 -0.83 -11.22
N TYR A 125 4.87 -2.09 -11.63
CA TYR A 125 4.58 -2.51 -12.99
C TYR A 125 3.39 -3.47 -12.99
N ALA A 126 2.55 -3.37 -14.00
CA ALA A 126 1.43 -4.26 -14.19
C ALA A 126 1.37 -4.79 -15.62
N SER A 127 1.29 -6.10 -15.77
CA SER A 127 0.93 -6.77 -17.02
C SER A 127 -0.37 -7.53 -16.81
N ILE A 128 -1.43 -7.06 -17.48
CA ILE A 128 -2.80 -7.54 -17.35
C ILE A 128 -3.38 -7.77 -18.74
N ASP A 129 -3.56 -9.03 -19.15
CA ASP A 129 -4.19 -9.33 -20.44
C ASP A 129 -5.64 -8.86 -20.52
N ARG A 130 -6.12 -8.72 -21.76
CA ARG A 130 -7.48 -8.34 -22.09
C ARG A 130 -8.50 -9.21 -21.34
N GLY A 131 -9.43 -8.53 -20.66
CA GLY A 131 -10.53 -9.17 -19.94
C GLY A 131 -10.21 -9.58 -18.50
N ALA A 132 -8.94 -9.52 -18.08
CA ALA A 132 -8.55 -9.67 -16.69
C ALA A 132 -8.55 -8.33 -15.95
N THR A 133 -8.45 -8.41 -14.63
CA THR A 133 -8.46 -7.25 -13.75
C THR A 133 -7.50 -7.44 -12.59
N GLY A 134 -6.63 -6.46 -12.37
CA GLY A 134 -5.82 -6.30 -11.18
C GLY A 134 -6.48 -5.32 -10.22
N THR A 135 -6.50 -5.63 -8.93
CA THR A 135 -7.07 -4.79 -7.89
C THR A 135 -6.03 -4.54 -6.81
N GLN A 136 -5.76 -3.27 -6.52
CA GLN A 136 -5.02 -2.84 -5.35
C GLN A 136 -6.04 -2.31 -4.33
N LYS A 137 -5.97 -2.80 -3.09
CA LYS A 137 -6.77 -2.31 -1.98
C LYS A 137 -5.88 -1.95 -0.80
N THR A 138 -6.09 -0.77 -0.24
CA THR A 138 -5.41 -0.35 0.98
C THR A 138 -6.42 0.02 2.05
N ASN A 139 -6.17 -0.44 3.27
CA ASN A 139 -6.94 -0.06 4.44
C ASN A 139 -5.99 0.67 5.39
N TYR A 140 -6.42 1.83 5.88
CA TYR A 140 -5.68 2.65 6.82
C TYR A 140 -6.45 2.72 8.13
N TYR A 141 -5.78 2.49 9.25
CA TYR A 141 -6.38 2.52 10.57
C TYR A 141 -5.31 2.74 11.65
N PHE A 142 -5.70 3.34 12.76
CA PHE A 142 -4.84 3.44 13.94
C PHE A 142 -5.12 2.34 14.96
N GLN A 143 -4.14 2.07 15.82
CA GLN A 143 -4.32 1.10 16.89
C GLN A 143 -5.46 1.56 17.82
N GLY A 144 -6.40 0.65 18.10
CA GLY A 144 -7.62 0.95 18.87
C GLY A 144 -8.82 1.38 18.03
N GLN A 145 -8.63 1.75 16.75
CA GLN A 145 -9.73 1.97 15.81
C GLN A 145 -10.06 0.67 15.07
N ARG A 146 -11.35 0.32 14.99
CA ARG A 146 -11.81 -0.91 14.32
C ARG A 146 -11.97 -0.74 12.80
N VAL A 147 -12.15 0.49 12.34
CA VAL A 147 -12.43 0.82 10.93
C VAL A 147 -11.74 2.15 10.61
N GLY A 148 -11.02 2.19 9.50
CA GLY A 148 -10.63 3.44 8.86
C GLY A 148 -10.86 3.34 7.35
N PRO A 149 -10.46 4.36 6.56
CA PRO A 149 -10.78 4.41 5.15
C PRO A 149 -10.11 3.26 4.39
N SER A 150 -10.86 2.75 3.42
CA SER A 150 -10.40 1.76 2.46
C SER A 150 -10.41 2.39 1.09
N LEU A 151 -9.26 2.41 0.44
CA LEU A 151 -9.08 2.86 -0.94
C LEU A 151 -8.86 1.64 -1.83
N GLN A 152 -9.42 1.69 -3.02
CA GLN A 152 -9.31 0.62 -4.00
C GLN A 152 -9.05 1.20 -5.39
N THR A 153 -8.01 0.71 -6.05
CA THR A 153 -7.72 0.99 -7.45
C THR A 153 -7.85 -0.30 -8.26
N THR A 154 -8.51 -0.21 -9.40
CA THR A 154 -8.74 -1.35 -10.29
C THR A 154 -8.11 -1.05 -11.64
N MET A 155 -7.17 -1.90 -12.06
CA MET A 155 -6.50 -1.86 -13.34
C MET A 155 -7.12 -2.92 -14.24
N ARG A 156 -7.62 -2.52 -15.42
CA ARG A 156 -8.30 -3.41 -16.37
C ARG A 156 -7.41 -3.64 -17.57
N GLY A 157 -7.28 -4.91 -17.99
CA GLY A 157 -6.52 -5.25 -19.17
C GLY A 157 -7.22 -4.88 -20.49
N PRO A 158 -6.50 -4.76 -21.61
CA PRO A 158 -5.06 -4.95 -21.71
C PRO A 158 -4.30 -3.77 -21.08
N PHE A 159 -3.36 -4.06 -20.20
CA PHE A 159 -2.49 -3.08 -19.54
C PHE A 159 -1.10 -3.70 -19.42
N ASP A 160 -0.06 -2.99 -19.85
CA ASP A 160 1.32 -3.48 -19.83
C ASP A 160 2.24 -2.27 -19.72
N ASP A 161 2.34 -1.72 -18.50
CA ASP A 161 3.05 -0.47 -18.24
C ASP A 161 3.38 -0.32 -16.75
N ASP A 162 4.18 0.69 -16.44
CA ASP A 162 4.34 1.18 -15.07
C ASP A 162 3.05 1.84 -14.57
N TYR A 163 2.78 1.69 -13.28
CA TYR A 163 1.68 2.38 -12.62
C TYR A 163 2.19 3.23 -11.46
N HIS A 164 1.49 4.34 -11.24
CA HIS A 164 1.65 5.19 -10.07
C HIS A 164 0.26 5.47 -9.49
N ILE A 165 0.01 4.94 -8.30
CA ILE A 165 -1.25 5.13 -7.57
C ILE A 165 -0.95 6.05 -6.38
N ARG A 166 -1.73 7.12 -6.26
CA ARG A 166 -1.62 8.07 -5.15
C ARG A 166 -2.91 8.04 -4.34
N ASP A 167 -2.82 7.47 -3.16
CA ASP A 167 -3.86 7.52 -2.15
C ASP A 167 -3.75 8.86 -1.43
N LYS A 168 -4.77 9.71 -1.53
CA LYS A 168 -4.90 10.93 -0.72
C LYS A 168 -5.93 10.69 0.36
N LEU A 169 -5.48 10.61 1.59
CA LEU A 169 -6.37 10.48 2.74
C LEU A 169 -6.65 11.91 3.20
N GLY A 170 -7.90 12.35 3.03
CA GLY A 170 -8.30 13.68 3.46
C GLY A 170 -7.95 13.89 4.94
N VAL A 171 -7.60 15.12 5.30
CA VAL A 171 -7.24 15.52 6.68
C VAL A 171 -8.30 15.10 7.71
N ASP A 172 -9.56 14.99 7.29
CA ASP A 172 -10.70 14.59 8.13
C ASP A 172 -10.93 13.06 8.22
N ALA A 173 -10.27 12.26 7.37
CA ALA A 173 -10.59 10.84 7.22
C ALA A 173 -9.84 9.92 8.20
N VAL A 174 -8.72 10.40 8.77
CA VAL A 174 -7.79 9.59 9.58
C VAL A 174 -7.13 10.48 10.64
N VAL A 175 -7.91 11.07 11.54
CA VAL A 175 -7.38 11.81 12.70
C VAL A 175 -7.34 10.88 13.91
N TYR A 176 -6.17 10.73 14.53
CA TYR A 176 -6.03 10.07 15.83
C TYR A 176 -5.53 11.06 16.87
N SER A 177 -6.27 11.14 17.96
CA SER A 177 -5.96 11.91 19.16
C SER A 177 -6.14 10.96 20.36
N PRO A 178 -5.12 10.73 21.20
CA PRO A 178 -5.23 9.93 22.41
C PRO A 178 -6.13 10.54 23.48
#